data_AF-F6JC75-F1
#
_entry.id   AF-F6JC75-F1
#
_cell.length_a   1.000
_cell.length_b   1.000
_cell.length_c   1.000
_cell.angle_alpha   90.00
_cell.angle_beta   90.00
_cell.angle_gamma   90.00
#
_symmetry.space_group_name_H-M   'P 1'
#
loop_
_entity.id
_entity.type
_entity.pdbx_description
1 polymer ?
#
loop_
_entity_poly.entity_id
_entity_poly.type
_entity_poly.pdbx_seq_one_letter_code
_entity_poly.pdbx_strand_id
1 'polypeptide(L)'
;LLRRPVFEMFDFELNLARCVDQMTLSELGVMAMGFFKTQTPIRNPELLTQLYQRLGSELDTVEDIVLVALLKVLRYSSKLPQVEPLKKMLSALESQVDRVSLLTCLHMALLGCELQTCNDALVERILLRFERELETARLKDMERICLVMALFNITTKSGVERRLAERLPDLLRQRIEEILRHPRCFSNCLQFLTMRGVYDLELLGVALEPRFLKHAYPSGLPGREYFHLDGFARLLGPEYQGAL
;
A
#
# COMPACT_ATOMS: atom_id res chain seq x y z
N LEU A 1 22.38 9.27 -6.07
CA LEU A 1 22.21 9.13 -4.61
C LEU A 1 23.00 7.89 -4.18
N LEU A 2 24.24 8.08 -3.73
CA LEU A 2 25.10 6.98 -3.27
C LEU A 2 24.53 6.46 -1.96
N ARG A 3 24.07 5.19 -1.96
CA ARG A 3 23.61 4.48 -0.78
C ARG A 3 24.76 4.45 0.23
N ARG A 4 24.56 4.98 1.43
CA ARG A 4 25.51 4.77 2.54
C ARG A 4 25.56 3.27 2.88
N PRO A 5 26.71 2.72 3.28
CA PRO A 5 26.84 1.30 3.60
C PRO A 5 25.90 0.92 4.75
N VAL A 6 25.36 -0.31 4.70
CA VAL A 6 24.48 -0.88 5.75
C VAL A 6 25.09 -0.75 7.16
N PHE A 7 26.42 -0.73 7.26
CA PHE A 7 27.16 -0.56 8.51
C PHE A 7 26.85 0.77 9.23
N GLU A 8 26.67 1.88 8.52
CA GLU A 8 26.37 3.19 9.16
C GLU A 8 24.96 3.22 9.78
N MET A 9 24.03 2.41 9.28
CA MET A 9 22.65 2.39 9.77
C MET A 9 22.46 1.55 11.03
N PHE A 10 23.35 0.58 11.28
CA PHE A 10 23.30 -0.23 12.50
C PHE A 10 23.67 0.60 13.74
N ASP A 11 24.74 1.40 13.65
CA ASP A 11 25.12 2.32 14.72
C ASP A 11 24.04 3.36 14.98
N PHE A 12 23.38 3.83 13.93
CA PHE A 12 22.25 4.75 14.05
C PHE A 12 21.07 4.13 14.76
N GLU A 13 20.72 2.88 14.41
CA GLU A 13 19.65 2.13 15.07
C GLU A 13 19.96 1.87 16.54
N LEU A 14 21.20 1.50 16.87
CA LEU A 14 21.66 1.30 18.25
C LEU A 14 21.55 2.59 19.07
N ASN A 15 21.96 3.72 18.49
CA ASN A 15 21.86 5.02 19.16
C ASN A 15 20.42 5.48 19.32
N LEU A 16 19.57 5.26 18.30
CA LEU A 16 18.13 5.54 18.40
C LEU A 16 17.49 4.75 19.55
N ALA A 17 17.79 3.45 19.67
CA ALA A 17 17.27 2.62 20.75
C ALA A 17 17.66 3.13 22.16
N ARG A 18 18.75 3.90 22.28
CA ARG A 18 19.20 4.48 23.56
C ARG A 18 18.50 5.80 23.91
N CYS A 19 17.99 6.54 22.92
CA CYS A 19 17.41 7.86 23.13
C CYS A 19 15.92 7.97 22.76
N VAL A 20 15.30 6.92 22.21
CA VAL A 20 13.89 6.88 21.78
C VAL A 20 12.90 7.38 22.83
N ASP A 21 13.11 7.08 24.11
CA ASP A 21 12.25 7.54 25.21
C ASP A 21 12.35 9.05 25.49
N GLN A 22 13.42 9.70 25.02
CA GLN A 22 13.66 11.13 25.17
C GLN A 22 13.17 11.92 23.94
N MET A 23 12.73 11.24 22.88
CA MET A 23 12.31 11.86 21.64
C MET A 23 10.80 12.10 21.61
N THR A 24 10.42 13.24 21.04
CA THR A 24 9.04 13.52 20.66
C THR A 24 8.59 12.62 19.51
N LEU A 25 7.28 12.40 19.37
CA LEU A 25 6.76 11.60 18.26
C LEU A 25 7.11 12.20 16.89
N SER A 26 7.18 13.54 16.79
CA SER A 26 7.60 14.24 15.58
C SER A 26 9.06 13.93 15.21
N GLU A 27 9.97 13.93 16.18
CA GLU A 27 11.36 13.54 15.94
C GLU A 27 11.46 12.06 15.53
N LEU A 28 10.70 11.17 16.17
CA LEU A 28 10.59 9.76 15.75
C LEU A 28 10.05 9.64 14.33
N GLY A 29 9.11 10.49 13.93
CA GLY A 29 8.62 10.60 12.56
C GLY A 29 9.71 10.97 11.56
N VAL A 30 10.59 11.92 11.91
CA VAL A 30 11.76 12.28 11.07
C VAL A 30 12.71 11.09 10.92
N MET A 31 13.02 10.40 12.03
CA MET A 31 13.88 9.21 12.01
C MET A 31 13.28 8.10 11.16
N ALA A 32 11.98 7.84 11.32
CA ALA A 32 11.25 6.85 10.54
C ALA A 32 11.31 7.17 9.03
N MET A 33 11.08 8.44 8.66
CA MET A 33 11.22 8.84 7.26
C MET A 33 12.65 8.61 6.73
N GLY A 34 13.67 8.79 7.57
CA GLY A 34 15.07 8.45 7.29
C GLY A 34 15.23 6.98 6.90
N PHE A 35 14.88 6.06 7.81
CA PHE A 35 14.93 4.61 7.56
C PHE A 35 14.16 4.18 6.30
N PHE A 36 12.97 4.73 6.10
CA PHE A 36 12.15 4.40 4.94
C PHE A 36 12.79 4.89 3.62
N LYS A 37 13.29 6.13 3.57
CA LYS A 37 13.93 6.69 2.37
C LYS A 37 15.27 6.02 2.05
N THR A 38 16.00 5.55 3.05
CA THR A 38 17.24 4.77 2.85
C THR A 38 16.96 3.29 2.59
N GLN A 39 15.69 2.86 2.55
CA GLN A 39 15.31 1.45 2.37
C GLN A 39 16.01 0.55 3.41
N THR A 40 16.12 1.02 4.65
CA THR A 40 16.76 0.30 5.74
C THR A 40 15.71 -0.08 6.78
N PRO A 41 15.46 -1.38 7.02
CA PRO A 41 14.51 -1.81 8.04
C PRO A 41 15.12 -1.63 9.43
N ILE A 42 14.29 -1.28 10.41
CA ILE A 42 14.64 -1.41 11.83
C ILE A 42 14.62 -2.91 12.16
N ARG A 43 15.71 -3.43 12.72
CA ARG A 43 15.90 -4.85 13.03
C ARG A 43 15.70 -5.17 14.50
N ASN A 44 15.84 -4.18 15.37
CA ASN A 44 15.71 -4.26 16.81
C ASN A 44 14.21 -4.40 17.18
N PRO A 45 13.78 -5.58 17.68
CA PRO A 45 12.37 -5.84 17.96
C PRO A 45 11.85 -5.05 19.17
N GLU A 46 12.71 -4.72 20.13
CA GLU A 46 12.36 -3.88 21.28
C GLU A 46 12.06 -2.44 20.82
N LEU A 47 12.91 -1.88 19.97
CA LEU A 47 12.70 -0.55 19.38
C LEU A 47 11.41 -0.50 18.56
N LEU A 48 11.12 -1.53 17.77
CA LEU A 48 9.84 -1.62 17.05
C LEU A 48 8.65 -1.65 18.01
N THR A 49 8.74 -2.42 19.09
CA THR A 49 7.69 -2.52 20.10
C THR A 49 7.45 -1.17 20.77
N GLN A 50 8.51 -0.43 21.09
CA GLN A 50 8.41 0.93 21.64
C GLN A 50 7.78 1.89 20.63
N LEU A 51 8.14 1.83 19.34
CA LEU A 51 7.51 2.67 18.31
C LEU A 51 6.01 2.39 18.18
N TYR A 52 5.57 1.13 18.25
CA TYR A 52 4.14 0.79 18.31
C TYR A 52 3.47 1.39 19.55
N GLN A 53 4.08 1.27 20.72
CA GLN A 53 3.54 1.79 21.98
C GLN A 53 3.44 3.33 21.97
N ARG A 54 4.52 4.03 21.60
CA ARG A 54 4.59 5.49 21.54
C ARG A 54 3.56 6.05 20.54
N LEU A 55 3.47 5.45 19.34
CA LEU A 55 2.45 5.84 18.37
C LEU A 55 1.03 5.59 18.91
N GLY A 56 0.81 4.44 19.57
CA GLY A 56 -0.50 4.09 20.12
C GLY A 56 -0.95 5.04 21.23
N SER A 57 -0.04 5.53 22.07
CA SER A 57 -0.35 6.46 23.17
C SER A 57 -0.67 7.88 22.72
N GLU A 58 -0.26 8.27 21.51
CA GLU A 58 -0.37 9.64 21.00
C GLU A 58 -1.22 9.71 19.72
N LEU A 59 -2.01 8.66 19.47
CA LEU A 59 -2.70 8.47 18.20
C LEU A 59 -3.76 9.54 17.91
N ASP A 60 -4.39 10.09 18.95
CA ASP A 60 -5.43 11.12 18.81
C ASP A 60 -4.86 12.49 18.42
N THR A 61 -3.58 12.73 18.72
CA THR A 61 -2.92 14.04 18.54
C THR A 61 -1.86 14.04 17.44
N VAL A 62 -1.45 12.87 16.94
CA VAL A 62 -0.41 12.77 15.91
C VAL A 62 -0.85 13.42 14.60
N GLU A 63 0.07 14.19 14.02
CA GLU A 63 -0.08 14.80 12.70
C GLU A 63 0.05 13.78 11.57
N ASP A 64 -0.64 14.03 10.45
CA ASP A 64 -0.66 13.14 9.29
C ASP A 64 0.74 12.76 8.79
N ILE A 65 1.65 13.72 8.69
CA ILE A 65 3.00 13.48 8.17
C ILE A 65 3.80 12.53 9.06
N VAL A 66 3.65 12.66 10.38
CA VAL A 66 4.32 11.84 11.39
C VAL A 66 3.72 10.44 11.40
N LEU A 67 2.38 10.34 11.41
CA LEU A 67 1.66 9.08 11.37
C LEU A 67 2.03 8.28 10.11
N VAL A 68 2.01 8.90 8.94
CA VAL A 68 2.40 8.25 7.67
C VAL A 68 3.86 7.76 7.72
N ALA A 69 4.78 8.55 8.28
CA ALA A 69 6.18 8.16 8.38
C ALA A 69 6.35 6.90 9.24
N LEU A 70 5.70 6.88 10.41
CA LEU A 70 5.75 5.75 11.34
C LEU A 70 5.08 4.51 10.76
N LEU A 71 3.87 4.63 10.18
CA LEU A 71 3.17 3.51 9.54
C LEU A 71 4.02 2.85 8.45
N LYS A 72 4.74 3.64 7.64
CA LYS A 72 5.63 3.12 6.60
C LYS A 72 6.78 2.30 7.16
N VAL A 73 7.45 2.80 8.21
CA VAL A 73 8.57 2.08 8.84
C VAL A 73 8.10 0.86 9.59
N LEU A 74 7.00 0.96 10.35
CA LEU A 74 6.42 -0.16 11.06
C LEU A 74 6.05 -1.28 10.08
N ARG A 75 5.36 -0.96 8.97
CA ARG A 75 5.08 -1.93 7.90
C ARG A 75 6.35 -2.56 7.33
N TYR A 76 7.34 -1.73 6.99
CA TYR A 76 8.57 -2.19 6.33
C TYR A 76 9.46 -3.06 7.23
N SER A 77 9.44 -2.78 8.54
CA SER A 77 10.39 -3.36 9.50
C SER A 77 9.79 -4.52 10.31
N SER A 78 8.47 -4.55 10.50
CA SER A 78 7.81 -5.56 11.34
C SER A 78 8.03 -6.99 10.82
N LYS A 79 8.25 -7.91 11.76
CA LYS A 79 8.35 -9.36 11.53
C LYS A 79 7.36 -10.09 12.44
N LEU A 80 7.39 -11.42 12.43
CA LEU A 80 6.48 -12.26 13.22
C LEU A 80 6.30 -11.84 14.69
N PRO A 81 7.35 -11.39 15.43
CA PRO A 81 7.18 -10.93 16.81
C PRO A 81 6.27 -9.69 16.97
N GLN A 82 6.07 -8.91 15.91
CA GLN A 82 5.25 -7.70 15.93
C GLN A 82 3.78 -7.93 15.55
N VAL A 83 3.34 -9.17 15.30
CA VAL A 83 1.94 -9.45 14.92
C VAL A 83 0.94 -8.96 15.98
N GLU A 84 1.20 -9.18 17.27
CA GLU A 84 0.28 -8.74 18.33
C GLU A 84 0.27 -7.20 18.52
N PRO A 85 1.43 -6.51 18.57
CA PRO A 85 1.45 -5.04 18.48
C PRO A 85 0.72 -4.48 17.26
N LEU A 86 0.91 -5.11 16.09
CA LEU A 86 0.25 -4.72 14.85
C LEU A 86 -1.27 -4.84 14.95
N LYS A 87 -1.81 -5.95 15.47
CA LYS A 87 -3.26 -6.12 15.66
C LYS A 87 -3.85 -5.03 16.55
N LYS A 88 -3.19 -4.71 17.67
CA LYS A 88 -3.63 -3.65 18.59
C LYS A 88 -3.64 -2.28 17.89
N MET A 89 -2.59 -1.99 17.12
CA MET A 89 -2.50 -0.76 16.34
C MET A 89 -3.60 -0.67 15.28
N LEU A 90 -3.85 -1.74 14.52
CA LEU A 90 -4.93 -1.76 13.52
C LEU A 90 -6.30 -1.50 14.14
N SER A 91 -6.59 -2.07 15.31
CA SER A 91 -7.84 -1.77 16.02
C SER A 91 -7.92 -0.33 16.51
N ALA A 92 -6.82 0.23 17.04
CA ALA A 92 -6.78 1.62 17.51
C ALA A 92 -6.92 2.63 16.37
N LEU A 93 -6.45 2.30 15.17
CA LEU A 93 -6.54 3.15 13.98
C LEU A 93 -7.97 3.33 13.46
N GLU A 94 -8.91 2.46 13.81
CA GLU A 94 -10.30 2.52 13.31
C GLU A 94 -10.98 3.85 13.66
N SER A 95 -10.78 4.36 14.88
CA SER A 95 -11.36 5.63 15.33
C SER A 95 -10.77 6.86 14.64
N GLN A 96 -9.63 6.71 13.95
CA GLN A 96 -8.88 7.82 13.35
C GLN A 96 -9.29 8.11 11.91
N VAL A 97 -10.00 7.21 11.24
CA VAL A 97 -10.26 7.25 9.79
C VAL A 97 -10.89 8.58 9.34
N ASP A 98 -11.80 9.16 10.12
CA ASP A 98 -12.46 10.41 9.74
C ASP A 98 -11.66 11.67 10.10
N ARG A 99 -10.66 11.55 10.99
CA ARG A 99 -9.81 12.66 11.43
C ARG A 99 -8.66 12.93 10.47
N VAL A 100 -8.07 11.87 9.92
CA VAL A 100 -6.80 11.94 9.17
C VAL A 100 -7.03 12.10 7.67
N SER A 101 -5.99 12.51 6.93
CA SER A 101 -6.08 12.60 5.47
C SER A 101 -6.33 11.24 4.79
N LEU A 102 -6.80 11.28 3.54
CA LEU A 102 -6.96 10.07 2.72
C LEU A 102 -5.64 9.33 2.49
N LEU A 103 -4.53 10.06 2.37
CA LEU A 103 -3.19 9.48 2.25
C LEU A 103 -2.80 8.70 3.51
N THR A 104 -3.15 9.23 4.68
CA THR A 104 -2.94 8.55 5.96
C THR A 104 -3.80 7.30 6.05
N CYS A 105 -5.09 7.38 5.70
CA CYS A 105 -5.99 6.22 5.60
C CYS A 105 -5.41 5.12 4.71
N LEU A 106 -4.86 5.48 3.55
CA LEU A 106 -4.21 4.53 2.67
C LEU A 106 -3.06 3.79 3.36
N HIS A 107 -2.22 4.50 4.11
CA HIS A 107 -1.12 3.86 4.85
C HIS A 107 -1.57 3.05 6.06
N MET A 108 -2.72 3.39 6.66
CA MET A 108 -3.36 2.57 7.70
C MET A 108 -3.83 1.24 7.11
N ALA A 109 -4.52 1.26 5.96
CA ALA A 109 -4.98 0.05 5.27
C ALA A 109 -3.80 -0.86 4.84
N LEU A 110 -2.69 -0.26 4.44
CA LEU A 110 -1.52 -1.01 3.99
C LEU A 110 -0.64 -1.55 5.13
N LEU A 111 -0.82 -1.08 6.37
CA LEU A 111 0.07 -1.39 7.50
C LEU A 111 0.23 -2.90 7.70
N GLY A 112 -0.87 -3.63 7.53
CA GLY A 112 -0.96 -5.07 7.75
C GLY A 112 -0.46 -5.96 6.61
N CYS A 113 -0.17 -5.41 5.43
CA CYS A 113 0.06 -6.21 4.22
C CYS A 113 1.28 -7.15 4.32
N GLU A 114 2.40 -6.69 4.90
CA GLU A 114 3.64 -7.48 4.97
C GLU A 114 3.51 -8.71 5.89
N LEU A 115 2.69 -8.61 6.94
CA LEU A 115 2.43 -9.70 7.90
C LEU A 115 1.07 -10.37 7.68
N GLN A 116 0.41 -10.08 6.56
CA GLN A 116 -0.92 -10.60 6.22
C GLN A 116 -1.92 -10.50 7.38
N THR A 117 -1.86 -9.39 8.14
CA THR A 117 -2.70 -9.15 9.31
C THR A 117 -3.71 -8.06 8.98
N CYS A 118 -4.99 -8.40 8.92
CA CYS A 118 -6.07 -7.48 8.57
C CYS A 118 -6.95 -7.16 9.78
N ASN A 119 -7.49 -5.93 9.81
CA ASN A 119 -8.67 -5.59 10.60
C ASN A 119 -9.76 -5.17 9.60
N ASP A 120 -10.75 -6.05 9.42
CA ASP A 120 -11.78 -5.86 8.38
C ASP A 120 -12.64 -4.63 8.62
N ALA A 121 -12.91 -4.27 9.88
CA ALA A 121 -13.69 -3.09 10.23
C ALA A 121 -12.94 -1.79 9.87
N LEU A 122 -11.65 -1.73 10.19
CA LEU A 122 -10.77 -0.64 9.77
C LEU A 122 -10.74 -0.50 8.25
N VAL A 123 -10.49 -1.62 7.53
CA VAL A 123 -10.40 -1.59 6.07
C VAL A 123 -11.74 -1.19 5.45
N GLU A 124 -12.87 -1.74 5.90
CA GLU A 124 -14.20 -1.35 5.44
C GLU A 124 -14.43 0.17 5.62
N ARG A 125 -14.09 0.73 6.78
CA ARG A 125 -14.23 2.16 7.05
C ARG A 125 -13.36 3.02 6.12
N ILE A 126 -12.13 2.58 5.85
CA ILE A 126 -11.23 3.24 4.90
C ILE A 126 -11.76 3.14 3.46
N LEU A 127 -12.29 1.99 3.05
CA LEU A 127 -12.87 1.82 1.72
C LEU A 127 -14.10 2.71 1.53
N LEU A 128 -14.97 2.81 2.54
CA LEU A 128 -16.09 3.76 2.53
C LEU A 128 -15.62 5.21 2.43
N ARG A 129 -14.51 5.56 3.08
CA ARG A 129 -13.91 6.89 2.94
C ARG A 129 -13.36 7.11 1.53
N PHE A 130 -12.64 6.13 1.00
CA PHE A 130 -12.04 6.17 -0.33
C PHE A 130 -13.10 6.26 -1.43
N GLU A 131 -14.22 5.56 -1.32
CA GLU A 131 -15.35 5.62 -2.26
C GLU A 131 -15.90 7.05 -2.41
N ARG A 132 -15.96 7.82 -1.32
CA ARG A 132 -16.43 9.22 -1.35
C ARG A 132 -15.48 10.17 -2.08
N GLU A 133 -14.19 9.86 -2.08
CA GLU A 133 -13.13 10.71 -2.65
C GLU A 133 -12.52 10.14 -3.94
N LEU A 134 -13.11 9.06 -4.46
CA LEU A 134 -12.56 8.23 -5.54
C LEU A 134 -12.23 9.03 -6.81
N GLU A 135 -13.07 9.99 -7.17
CA GLU A 135 -12.89 10.83 -8.37
C GLU A 135 -11.59 11.66 -8.31
N THR A 136 -11.17 12.05 -7.10
CA THR A 136 -9.96 12.86 -6.88
C THR A 136 -8.73 12.02 -6.50
N ALA A 137 -8.91 10.72 -6.24
CA ALA A 137 -7.82 9.81 -5.90
C ALA A 137 -6.84 9.69 -7.07
N ARG A 138 -5.55 9.51 -6.80
CA ARG A 138 -4.53 9.26 -7.84
C ARG A 138 -4.53 7.78 -8.21
N LEU A 139 -4.10 7.44 -9.42
CA LEU A 139 -3.88 6.06 -9.87
C LEU A 139 -3.00 5.27 -8.90
N LYS A 140 -1.99 5.92 -8.31
CA LYS A 140 -1.14 5.33 -7.27
C LYS A 140 -1.92 4.97 -6.00
N ASP A 141 -2.91 5.76 -5.62
CA ASP A 141 -3.72 5.48 -4.43
C ASP A 141 -4.73 4.37 -4.74
N MET A 142 -5.32 4.39 -5.95
CA MET A 142 -6.18 3.32 -6.46
C MET A 142 -5.46 1.97 -6.49
N GLU A 143 -4.23 1.92 -7.02
CA GLU A 143 -3.37 0.71 -7.02
C GLU A 143 -3.26 0.10 -5.62
N ARG A 144 -3.03 0.94 -4.61
CA ARG A 144 -2.84 0.50 -3.24
C ARG A 144 -4.12 0.03 -2.58
N ILE A 145 -5.25 0.65 -2.87
CA ILE A 145 -6.56 0.17 -2.42
C ILE A 145 -6.91 -1.15 -3.10
N CYS A 146 -6.67 -1.30 -4.40
CA CYS A 146 -6.83 -2.58 -5.09
C CYS A 146 -5.97 -3.67 -4.45
N LEU A 147 -4.69 -3.37 -4.15
CA LEU A 147 -3.82 -4.30 -3.43
C LEU A 147 -4.44 -4.75 -2.11
N VAL A 148 -4.95 -3.82 -1.29
CA VAL A 148 -5.58 -4.17 0.00
C VAL A 148 -6.78 -5.08 -0.21
N MET A 149 -7.68 -4.73 -1.14
CA MET A 149 -8.86 -5.54 -1.44
C MET A 149 -8.49 -6.95 -1.91
N ALA A 150 -7.52 -7.06 -2.82
CA ALA A 150 -7.07 -8.32 -3.40
C ALA A 150 -6.28 -9.18 -2.41
N LEU A 151 -5.32 -8.59 -1.70
CA LEU A 151 -4.43 -9.30 -0.77
C LEU A 151 -5.20 -9.96 0.37
N PHE A 152 -6.15 -9.24 0.95
CA PHE A 152 -6.96 -9.76 2.05
C PHE A 152 -8.22 -10.48 1.57
N ASN A 153 -8.47 -10.51 0.25
CA ASN A 153 -9.70 -11.03 -0.34
C ASN A 153 -10.96 -10.52 0.39
N ILE A 154 -10.96 -9.25 0.78
CA ILE A 154 -11.90 -8.72 1.77
C ILE A 154 -13.34 -8.84 1.28
N THR A 155 -14.28 -9.08 2.20
CA THR A 155 -15.71 -9.01 1.92
C THR A 155 -16.33 -8.19 3.03
N THR A 156 -16.85 -7.01 2.70
CA THR A 156 -17.35 -6.07 3.71
C THR A 156 -18.86 -6.18 3.86
N LYS A 157 -19.41 -5.77 5.00
CA LYS A 157 -20.87 -5.82 5.23
C LYS A 157 -21.60 -4.83 4.33
N SER A 158 -21.00 -3.68 4.07
CA SER A 158 -21.53 -2.65 3.18
C SER A 158 -21.39 -3.01 1.70
N GLY A 159 -20.54 -3.99 1.35
CA GLY A 159 -20.22 -4.34 -0.05
C GLY A 159 -19.41 -3.25 -0.77
N VAL A 160 -18.75 -2.34 -0.04
CA VAL A 160 -17.99 -1.23 -0.62
C VAL A 160 -16.83 -1.71 -1.50
N GLU A 161 -16.19 -2.82 -1.15
CA GLU A 161 -15.10 -3.40 -1.93
C GLU A 161 -15.58 -3.83 -3.32
N ARG A 162 -16.82 -4.34 -3.42
CA ARG A 162 -17.41 -4.76 -4.69
C ARG A 162 -17.71 -3.54 -5.56
N ARG A 163 -18.41 -2.53 -5.00
CA ARG A 163 -18.74 -1.30 -5.72
C ARG A 163 -17.49 -0.58 -6.22
N LEU A 164 -16.45 -0.51 -5.38
CA LEU A 164 -15.15 0.04 -5.78
C LEU A 164 -14.53 -0.77 -6.92
N ALA A 165 -14.45 -2.10 -6.78
CA ALA A 165 -13.87 -2.95 -7.81
C ALA A 165 -14.61 -2.82 -9.15
N GLU A 166 -15.94 -2.79 -9.14
CA GLU A 166 -16.79 -2.64 -10.33
C GLU A 166 -16.66 -1.26 -10.99
N ARG A 167 -16.48 -0.18 -10.21
CA ARG A 167 -16.38 1.20 -10.74
C ARG A 167 -14.99 1.57 -11.24
N LEU A 168 -13.95 0.93 -10.73
CA LEU A 168 -12.56 1.27 -11.06
C LEU A 168 -12.21 1.13 -12.56
N PRO A 169 -12.64 0.10 -13.30
CA PRO A 169 -12.40 0.02 -14.75
C PRO A 169 -12.87 1.27 -15.52
N ASP A 170 -14.07 1.77 -15.23
CA ASP A 170 -14.61 2.97 -15.88
C ASP A 170 -13.76 4.20 -15.60
N LEU A 171 -13.28 4.35 -14.38
CA LEU A 171 -12.37 5.44 -13.99
C LEU A 171 -11.00 5.32 -14.66
N LEU A 172 -10.47 4.10 -14.79
CA LEU A 172 -9.19 3.88 -15.44
C LEU A 172 -9.23 4.26 -16.92
N ARG A 173 -10.34 3.99 -17.64
CA ARG A 173 -10.49 4.40 -19.05
C ARG A 173 -10.38 5.93 -19.24
N GLN A 174 -10.72 6.71 -18.22
CA GLN A 174 -10.68 8.17 -18.27
C GLN A 174 -9.31 8.77 -17.88
N ARG A 175 -8.33 7.93 -17.50
CA ARG A 175 -7.06 8.36 -16.89
C ARG A 175 -5.83 8.08 -17.75
N ILE A 176 -5.98 8.14 -19.07
CA ILE A 176 -4.90 7.79 -20.04
C ILE A 176 -3.59 8.54 -19.74
N GLU A 177 -3.63 9.85 -19.45
CA GLU A 177 -2.42 10.60 -19.15
C GLU A 177 -1.70 10.09 -17.89
N GLU A 178 -2.45 9.76 -16.84
CA GLU A 178 -1.89 9.24 -15.59
C GLU A 178 -1.34 7.83 -15.79
N ILE A 179 -2.03 7.01 -16.58
CA ILE A 179 -1.59 5.67 -16.99
C ILE A 179 -0.25 5.76 -17.73
N LEU A 180 -0.11 6.68 -18.70
CA LEU A 180 1.15 6.85 -19.41
C LEU A 180 2.29 7.35 -18.51
N ARG A 181 2.00 8.14 -17.47
CA ARG A 181 3.02 8.55 -16.48
C ARG A 181 3.38 7.44 -15.50
N HIS A 182 2.42 6.57 -15.17
CA HIS A 182 2.56 5.53 -14.15
C HIS A 182 2.03 4.16 -14.66
N PRO A 183 2.60 3.62 -15.75
CA PRO A 183 2.03 2.46 -16.45
C PRO A 183 2.02 1.20 -15.59
N ARG A 184 2.98 1.06 -14.68
CA ARG A 184 3.03 -0.07 -13.74
C ARG A 184 1.93 -0.03 -12.69
N CYS A 185 1.54 1.16 -12.23
CA CYS A 185 0.41 1.29 -11.30
C CYS A 185 -0.89 0.84 -11.97
N PHE A 186 -1.07 1.14 -13.25
CA PHE A 186 -2.19 0.63 -14.05
C PHE A 186 -2.19 -0.90 -14.15
N SER A 187 -1.08 -1.51 -14.57
CA SER A 187 -1.00 -2.99 -14.64
C SER A 187 -1.23 -3.66 -13.29
N ASN A 188 -0.70 -3.09 -12.19
CA ASN A 188 -0.96 -3.57 -10.85
C ASN A 188 -2.45 -3.44 -10.46
N CYS A 189 -3.11 -2.31 -10.77
CA CYS A 189 -4.56 -2.17 -10.57
C CYS A 189 -5.32 -3.31 -11.24
N LEU A 190 -5.04 -3.59 -12.52
CA LEU A 190 -5.71 -4.66 -13.25
C LEU A 190 -5.42 -6.03 -12.64
N GLN A 191 -4.16 -6.31 -12.27
CA GLN A 191 -3.81 -7.55 -11.59
C GLN A 191 -4.69 -7.74 -10.34
N PHE A 192 -4.77 -6.73 -9.47
CA PHE A 192 -5.53 -6.83 -8.24
C PHE A 192 -7.05 -6.90 -8.48
N LEU A 193 -7.57 -6.22 -9.50
CA LEU A 193 -8.98 -6.35 -9.89
C LEU A 193 -9.30 -7.76 -10.41
N THR A 194 -8.45 -8.35 -11.23
CA THR A 194 -8.65 -9.73 -11.73
C THR A 194 -8.61 -10.76 -10.60
N MET A 195 -7.78 -10.55 -9.57
CA MET A 195 -7.80 -11.35 -8.34
C MET A 195 -9.12 -11.23 -7.56
N ARG A 196 -9.88 -10.16 -7.79
CA ARG A 196 -11.23 -9.92 -7.27
C ARG A 196 -12.33 -10.33 -8.24
N GLY A 197 -11.99 -11.00 -9.34
CA GLY A 197 -12.94 -11.44 -10.36
C GLY A 197 -13.48 -10.31 -11.23
N VAL A 198 -12.90 -9.10 -11.16
CA VAL A 198 -13.30 -7.96 -11.99
C VAL A 198 -12.23 -7.72 -13.05
N TYR A 199 -12.64 -7.70 -14.31
CA TYR A 199 -11.74 -7.43 -15.42
C TYR A 199 -12.47 -6.69 -16.53
N ASP A 200 -11.69 -6.01 -17.35
CA ASP A 200 -12.16 -5.37 -18.57
C ASP A 200 -11.23 -5.77 -19.72
N LEU A 201 -11.82 -6.29 -20.79
CA LEU A 201 -11.06 -6.86 -21.91
C LEU A 201 -10.26 -5.79 -22.66
N GLU A 202 -10.77 -4.56 -22.76
CA GLU A 202 -10.08 -3.46 -23.43
C GLU A 202 -8.87 -3.00 -22.61
N LEU A 203 -9.05 -2.77 -21.31
CA LEU A 203 -7.97 -2.39 -20.41
C LEU A 203 -6.90 -3.50 -20.31
N LEU A 204 -7.32 -4.76 -20.30
CA LEU A 204 -6.41 -5.92 -20.36
C LEU A 204 -5.61 -5.90 -21.67
N GLY A 205 -6.28 -5.66 -22.80
CA GLY A 205 -5.64 -5.50 -24.11
C GLY A 205 -4.60 -4.38 -24.12
N VAL A 206 -4.92 -3.22 -23.53
CA VAL A 206 -3.97 -2.11 -23.39
C VAL A 206 -2.75 -2.51 -22.57
N ALA A 207 -2.94 -3.23 -21.45
CA ALA A 207 -1.84 -3.62 -20.57
C ALA A 207 -0.89 -4.66 -21.21
N LEU A 208 -1.42 -5.51 -22.10
CA LEU A 208 -0.67 -6.57 -22.78
C LEU A 208 -0.15 -6.15 -24.16
N GLU A 209 -0.56 -4.99 -24.67
CA GLU A 209 -0.07 -4.44 -25.93
C GLU A 209 1.46 -4.26 -25.90
N PRO A 210 2.22 -4.82 -26.87
CA PRO A 210 3.69 -4.74 -26.89
C PRO A 210 4.25 -3.32 -26.76
N ARG A 211 3.57 -2.31 -27.34
CA ARG A 211 3.99 -0.90 -27.19
C ARG A 211 3.85 -0.40 -25.76
N PHE A 212 2.76 -0.75 -25.09
CA PHE A 212 2.54 -0.40 -23.69
C PHE A 212 3.55 -1.11 -22.78
N LEU A 213 3.80 -2.40 -23.03
CA LEU A 213 4.80 -3.19 -22.30
C LEU A 213 6.19 -2.56 -22.40
N LYS A 214 6.62 -2.17 -23.61
CA LYS A 214 7.91 -1.51 -23.82
C LYS A 214 8.00 -0.15 -23.11
N HIS A 215 6.89 0.58 -23.04
CA HIS A 215 6.81 1.84 -22.30
C HIS A 215 6.86 1.63 -20.77
N ALA A 216 6.17 0.61 -20.27
CA ALA A 216 6.12 0.27 -18.86
C ALA A 216 7.46 -0.28 -18.32
N TYR A 217 8.20 -0.98 -19.17
CA TYR A 217 9.49 -1.62 -18.83
C TYR A 217 10.55 -1.29 -19.90
N PRO A 218 11.11 -0.07 -19.90
CA PRO A 218 12.07 0.36 -20.94
C PRO A 218 13.37 -0.45 -20.93
N SER A 219 13.74 -0.99 -19.76
CA SER A 219 14.96 -1.77 -19.56
C SER A 219 14.70 -2.87 -18.52
N GLY A 220 14.46 -4.09 -18.98
CA GLY A 220 14.33 -5.26 -18.12
C GLY A 220 13.15 -6.16 -18.48
N LEU A 221 13.00 -7.24 -17.71
CA LEU A 221 11.86 -8.12 -17.80
C LEU A 221 10.62 -7.45 -17.16
N PRO A 222 9.40 -7.76 -17.66
CA PRO A 222 8.17 -7.34 -17.02
C PRO A 222 8.07 -7.82 -15.57
N GLY A 223 7.31 -7.09 -14.75
CA GLY A 223 7.03 -7.47 -13.38
C GLY A 223 6.03 -8.63 -13.27
N ARG A 224 5.82 -9.12 -12.04
CA ARG A 224 4.87 -10.21 -11.73
C ARG A 224 3.44 -9.90 -12.19
N GLU A 225 3.09 -8.62 -12.19
CA GLU A 225 1.80 -8.09 -12.64
C GLU A 225 1.51 -8.42 -14.10
N TYR A 226 2.54 -8.33 -14.95
CA TYR A 226 2.40 -8.68 -16.36
C TYR A 226 2.14 -10.19 -16.53
N PHE A 227 2.95 -11.03 -15.90
CA PHE A 227 2.79 -12.49 -16.02
C PHE A 227 1.45 -12.97 -15.47
N HIS A 228 0.94 -12.32 -14.43
CA HIS A 228 -0.41 -12.56 -13.93
C HIS A 228 -1.46 -12.23 -15.00
N LEU A 229 -1.38 -11.04 -15.61
CA LEU A 229 -2.34 -10.60 -16.62
C LEU A 229 -2.26 -11.43 -17.91
N ASP A 230 -1.06 -11.79 -18.36
CA ASP A 230 -0.85 -12.70 -19.50
C ASP A 230 -1.45 -14.08 -19.23
N GLY A 231 -1.16 -14.65 -18.06
CA GLY A 231 -1.76 -15.92 -17.64
C GLY A 231 -3.28 -15.85 -17.54
N PHE A 232 -3.82 -14.77 -16.98
CA PHE A 232 -5.25 -14.53 -16.90
C PHE A 232 -5.88 -14.43 -18.30
N ALA A 233 -5.29 -13.67 -19.21
CA ALA A 233 -5.76 -13.52 -20.58
C ALA A 233 -5.79 -14.86 -21.34
N ARG A 234 -4.77 -15.72 -21.14
CA ARG A 234 -4.75 -17.07 -21.70
C ARG A 234 -5.88 -17.95 -21.15
N LEU A 235 -6.24 -17.80 -19.88
CA LEU A 235 -7.34 -18.54 -19.25
C LEU A 235 -8.71 -18.11 -19.80
N LEU A 236 -8.88 -16.85 -20.23
CA LEU A 236 -10.09 -16.38 -20.91
C LEU A 236 -10.29 -17.04 -22.28
N GLY A 237 -9.23 -17.60 -22.88
CA GLY A 237 -9.30 -18.31 -24.15
C GLY A 237 -9.93 -17.46 -25.26
N PRO A 238 -11.02 -17.92 -25.90
CA PRO A 238 -11.64 -17.21 -27.03
C PRO A 238 -12.31 -15.88 -26.63
N GLU A 239 -12.53 -15.62 -25.34
CA GLU A 239 -13.09 -14.33 -24.90
C GLU A 239 -12.09 -13.18 -25.04
N TYR A 240 -10.79 -13.47 -24.99
CA TYR A 240 -9.74 -12.47 -25.14
C TYR A 240 -9.12 -12.55 -26.55
N GLN A 241 -9.21 -11.43 -27.28
CA GLN A 241 -8.73 -11.30 -28.67
C GLN A 241 -7.56 -10.32 -28.81
N GLY A 242 -6.98 -9.87 -27.68
CA GLY A 242 -5.85 -8.93 -27.66
C GLY A 242 -4.49 -9.63 -27.80
N ALA A 243 -3.42 -8.85 -27.66
CA ALA A 243 -2.05 -9.37 -27.72
C ALA A 243 -1.70 -10.28 -26.52
N LEU A 244 -0.83 -11.26 -26.77
CA LEU A 244 -0.27 -12.26 -25.83
C LEU A 244 1.21 -12.52 -26.13
#